data_AF-A0A958LCM8-F1
#
_entry.id   AF-A0A958LCM8-F1
#
_cell.length_a   1.000
_cell.length_b   1.000
_cell.length_c   1.000
_cell.angle_alpha   90.00
_cell.angle_beta   90.00
_cell.angle_gamma   90.00
#
_symmetry.space_group_name_H-M   'P 1'
#
loop_
_entity.id
_entity.type
_entity.pdbx_description
1 polymer ?
#
loop_
_entity_poly.entity_id
_entity_poly.type
_entity_poly.pdbx_seq_one_letter_code
_entity_poly.pdbx_strand_id
1 'polypeptide(L)'
;VLRGSRLIFGQETRIYALNTADGSVAWSIPAPSPRPTVTVTDDEVFIARPSATARSEACVNTQAGSLLSLDLKTGAKRWEQSGKWVGAGPVIVIDSHVLTGNCEGMISLSRSNGEIQWALPLRERQLETAYLLQETLVATSSTPQPVCGTACYRTTYGLDPEHGSARWRVTASDAFVARPVGATVVFETTSHSPRLKFVVDARSGRVTEHSFVEQNAAVGPDFPQLFYYQTDSEREYTPFPKAAEQPPSHAER
;
A
#
# COMPACT_ATOMS: atom_id res chain seq x y z
N VAL A 1 11.54 14.42 -4.03
CA VAL A 1 11.16 14.57 -2.62
C VAL A 1 12.09 15.56 -1.94
N LEU A 2 11.55 16.62 -1.32
CA LEU A 2 12.33 17.60 -0.56
C LEU A 2 12.20 17.29 0.94
N ARG A 3 13.32 17.08 1.62
CA ARG A 3 13.39 16.84 3.08
C ARG A 3 14.66 17.48 3.65
N GLY A 4 14.51 18.27 4.70
CA GLY A 4 15.63 19.02 5.29
C GLY A 4 16.43 19.79 4.23
N SER A 5 17.75 19.58 4.21
CA SER A 5 18.69 20.19 3.25
C SER A 5 18.94 19.35 1.99
N ARG A 6 18.03 18.42 1.66
CA ARG A 6 18.19 17.46 0.56
C ARG A 6 16.99 17.44 -0.38
N LEU A 7 17.27 17.53 -1.68
CA LEU A 7 16.33 17.21 -2.75
C LEU A 7 16.68 15.85 -3.35
N ILE A 8 15.80 14.87 -3.20
CA ILE A 8 15.94 13.52 -3.75
C ILE A 8 15.15 13.41 -5.05
N PHE A 9 15.78 12.98 -6.14
CA PHE A 9 15.10 12.71 -7.41
C PHE A 9 15.76 11.55 -8.16
N GLY A 10 14.99 10.89 -9.03
CA GLY A 10 15.48 9.84 -9.91
C GLY A 10 15.71 10.39 -11.32
N GLN A 11 16.79 9.96 -11.96
CA GLN A 11 17.05 10.20 -13.37
C GLN A 11 17.65 8.93 -13.98
N GLU A 12 17.05 8.45 -15.07
CA GLU A 12 17.44 7.22 -15.75
C GLU A 12 17.56 6.03 -14.79
N THR A 13 18.78 5.56 -14.52
CA THR A 13 19.10 4.41 -13.68
C THR A 13 19.78 4.83 -12.38
N ARG A 14 19.57 6.06 -11.92
CA ARG A 14 20.20 6.61 -10.72
C ARG A 14 19.24 7.44 -9.90
N ILE A 15 19.49 7.43 -8.59
CA ILE A 15 18.86 8.35 -7.64
C ILE A 15 19.93 9.31 -7.14
N TYR A 16 19.59 10.58 -7.12
CA TYR A 16 20.45 11.68 -6.72
C TYR A 16 19.88 12.36 -5.48
N ALA A 17 20.78 12.83 -4.62
CA ALA A 17 20.49 13.80 -3.59
C ALA A 17 21.27 15.07 -3.85
N LEU A 18 20.56 16.19 -3.99
CA LEU A 18 21.17 17.50 -4.14
C LEU A 18 21.13 18.26 -2.81
N ASN A 19 22.16 19.06 -2.57
CA ASN A 19 22.12 20.10 -1.56
C ASN A 19 21.14 21.19 -2.00
N THR A 20 20.19 21.53 -1.14
CA THR A 20 19.17 22.54 -1.46
C THR A 20 19.73 23.97 -1.50
N ALA A 21 20.91 24.19 -0.91
CA ALA A 21 21.55 25.50 -0.84
C ALA A 21 22.14 25.95 -2.18
N ASP A 22 22.75 25.03 -2.94
CA ASP A 22 23.53 25.34 -4.15
C ASP A 22 23.26 24.40 -5.33
N GLY A 23 22.43 23.37 -5.16
CA GLY A 23 22.11 22.38 -6.19
C GLY A 23 23.22 21.35 -6.45
N SER A 24 24.32 21.37 -5.69
CA SER A 24 25.41 20.41 -5.84
C SER A 24 24.96 18.99 -5.46
N VAL A 25 25.52 17.98 -6.14
CA VAL A 25 25.23 16.57 -5.82
C VAL A 25 25.91 16.20 -4.49
N ALA A 26 25.12 15.93 -3.45
CA ALA A 26 25.62 15.45 -2.17
C ALA A 26 26.01 13.97 -2.26
N TRP A 27 25.14 13.15 -2.87
CA TRP A 27 25.40 11.74 -3.14
C TRP A 27 24.51 11.25 -4.30
N SER A 28 24.90 10.13 -4.89
CA SER A 28 24.05 9.43 -5.86
C SER A 28 24.27 7.93 -5.79
N ILE A 29 23.23 7.16 -6.09
CA ILE A 29 23.29 5.69 -6.06
C ILE A 29 22.67 5.10 -7.32
N PRO A 30 23.22 4.00 -7.86
CA PRO A 30 22.57 3.25 -8.92
C PRO A 30 21.20 2.72 -8.47
N ALA A 31 20.23 2.88 -9.35
CA ALA A 31 18.89 2.33 -9.28
C ALA A 31 18.54 1.81 -10.68
N PRO A 32 19.12 0.67 -11.12
CA PRO A 32 18.92 0.12 -12.47
C PRO A 32 17.48 -0.39 -12.72
N SER A 33 16.64 -0.34 -11.69
CA SER A 33 15.25 -0.73 -11.78
C SER A 33 14.45 0.31 -12.58
N PRO A 34 13.54 -0.10 -13.49
CA PRO A 34 12.79 0.82 -14.33
C PRO A 34 11.84 1.75 -13.54
N ARG A 35 11.48 1.39 -12.30
CA ARG A 35 10.57 2.16 -11.43
C ARG A 35 10.90 1.95 -9.96
N PRO A 36 11.94 2.59 -9.40
CA PRO A 36 12.20 2.48 -7.97
C PRO A 36 11.10 3.22 -7.18
N THR A 37 10.71 2.67 -6.03
CA THR A 37 9.94 3.44 -5.04
C THR A 37 10.91 4.07 -4.07
N VAL A 38 10.75 5.38 -3.80
CA VAL A 38 11.59 6.13 -2.87
C VAL A 38 10.72 6.75 -1.79
N THR A 39 11.03 6.42 -0.54
CA THR A 39 10.43 7.04 0.66
C THR A 39 11.53 7.74 1.44
N VAL A 40 11.28 8.96 1.90
CA VAL A 40 12.26 9.79 2.59
C VAL A 40 11.69 10.24 3.93
N THR A 41 12.39 9.91 5.02
CA THR A 41 12.12 10.41 6.37
C THR A 41 13.03 11.61 6.66
N ASP A 42 13.10 12.07 7.91
CA ASP A 42 13.96 13.20 8.29
C ASP A 42 15.45 12.87 8.23
N ASP A 43 15.82 11.59 8.34
CA ASP A 43 17.20 11.14 8.42
C ASP A 43 17.56 9.96 7.51
N GLU A 44 16.57 9.34 6.85
CA GLU A 44 16.75 8.14 6.04
C GLU A 44 16.07 8.23 4.67
N VAL A 45 16.64 7.49 3.71
CA VAL A 45 16.05 7.24 2.41
C VAL A 45 15.89 5.74 2.22
N PHE A 46 14.66 5.32 1.94
CA PHE A 46 14.33 3.95 1.59
C PHE A 46 14.12 3.84 0.09
N ILE A 47 14.78 2.87 -0.54
CA ILE A 47 14.72 2.66 -1.99
C ILE A 47 14.36 1.21 -2.28
N ALA A 48 13.13 0.97 -2.73
CA ALA A 48 12.71 -0.32 -3.26
C ALA A 48 13.19 -0.44 -4.71
N ARG A 49 14.00 -1.46 -4.97
CA ARG A 49 14.60 -1.78 -6.28
C ARG A 49 14.06 -3.13 -6.74
N PRO A 50 12.88 -3.17 -7.37
CA PRO A 50 12.38 -4.41 -7.91
C PRO A 50 13.28 -4.90 -9.04
N SER A 51 13.35 -6.21 -9.25
CA SER A 51 14.10 -6.78 -10.37
C SER A 51 13.59 -6.23 -11.71
N ALA A 52 14.53 -5.85 -12.58
CA ALA A 52 14.23 -5.32 -13.91
C ALA A 52 13.53 -6.34 -14.82
N THR A 53 13.67 -7.64 -14.56
CA THR A 53 13.04 -8.72 -15.34
C THR A 53 11.64 -9.09 -14.85
N ALA A 54 11.21 -8.52 -13.72
CA ALA A 54 9.98 -8.93 -13.08
C ALA A 54 8.77 -8.16 -13.63
N ARG A 55 7.98 -8.81 -14.48
CA ARG A 55 6.58 -8.41 -14.70
C ARG A 55 5.72 -8.88 -13.52
N SER A 56 4.52 -8.32 -13.35
CA SER A 56 3.58 -8.70 -12.26
C SER A 56 3.31 -10.21 -12.18
N GLU A 57 3.38 -10.92 -13.30
CA GLU A 57 3.20 -12.39 -13.40
C GLU A 57 4.45 -13.20 -12.98
N ALA A 58 5.62 -12.57 -12.85
CA ALA A 58 6.91 -13.24 -12.63
C ALA A 58 7.24 -13.51 -11.15
N CYS A 59 6.30 -13.28 -10.22
CA CYS A 59 6.54 -13.37 -8.79
C CYS A 59 6.94 -14.77 -8.28
N VAL A 60 6.69 -15.82 -9.05
CA VAL A 60 7.05 -17.20 -8.69
C VAL A 60 8.53 -17.51 -8.99
N ASN A 61 9.10 -16.87 -10.01
CA ASN A 61 10.43 -17.21 -10.55
C ASN A 61 11.50 -16.14 -10.28
N THR A 62 11.15 -15.04 -9.62
CA THR A 62 12.06 -13.90 -9.41
C THR A 62 12.54 -13.84 -7.97
N GLN A 63 13.81 -14.18 -7.72
CA GLN A 63 14.50 -13.94 -6.44
C GLN A 63 15.32 -12.65 -6.44
N ALA A 64 15.19 -11.83 -7.47
CA ALA A 64 15.99 -10.64 -7.65
C ALA A 64 15.25 -9.38 -7.20
N GLY A 65 16.02 -8.44 -6.64
CA GLY A 65 15.56 -7.15 -6.16
C GLY A 65 15.91 -6.94 -4.68
N SER A 66 15.82 -5.71 -4.21
CA SER A 66 16.13 -5.36 -2.83
C SER A 66 15.41 -4.11 -2.34
N LEU A 67 15.29 -3.98 -1.02
CA LEU A 67 14.99 -2.71 -0.35
C LEU A 67 16.23 -2.24 0.39
N LEU A 68 16.60 -0.98 0.17
CA LEU A 68 17.74 -0.36 0.87
C LEU A 68 17.26 0.70 1.85
N SER A 69 17.95 0.82 2.96
CA SER A 69 17.95 2.01 3.81
C SER A 69 19.30 2.71 3.71
N LEU A 70 19.27 4.01 3.47
CA LEU A 70 20.43 4.88 3.38
C LEU A 70 20.29 6.04 4.37
N ASP A 71 21.42 6.51 4.88
CA ASP A 71 21.47 7.80 5.58
C ASP A 71 21.18 8.95 4.60
N LEU A 72 20.21 9.82 4.93
CA LEU A 72 19.77 10.91 4.06
C LEU A 72 20.88 11.93 3.78
N LYS A 73 21.77 12.19 4.77
CA LYS A 73 22.79 13.23 4.65
C LYS A 73 23.94 12.79 3.76
N THR A 74 24.40 11.55 3.93
CA THR A 74 25.64 11.02 3.35
C THR A 74 25.41 10.03 2.21
N GLY A 75 24.22 9.42 2.13
CA GLY A 75 23.94 8.34 1.19
C GLY A 75 24.56 7.00 1.60
N ALA A 76 25.16 6.91 2.79
CA ALA A 76 25.76 5.68 3.30
C ALA A 76 24.67 4.62 3.52
N LYS A 77 24.92 3.40 3.03
CA LYS A 77 24.00 2.27 3.21
C LYS A 77 23.96 1.86 4.68
N ARG A 78 22.78 1.93 5.31
CA ARG A 78 22.52 1.43 6.66
C ARG A 78 22.29 -0.08 6.62
N TRP A 79 21.39 -0.52 5.73
CA TRP A 79 21.14 -1.94 5.49
C TRP A 79 20.54 -2.17 4.09
N GLU A 80 20.50 -3.43 3.70
CA GLU A 80 19.85 -3.90 2.47
C GLU A 80 19.18 -5.24 2.72
N GLN A 81 17.91 -5.33 2.34
CA GLN A 81 17.13 -6.57 2.40
C GLN A 81 16.87 -7.08 0.98
N SER A 82 17.55 -8.14 0.60
CA SER A 82 17.42 -8.78 -0.71
C SER A 82 16.31 -9.81 -0.71
N GLY A 83 15.66 -10.04 -1.86
CA GLY A 83 14.61 -11.06 -1.96
C GLY A 83 13.73 -10.92 -3.18
N LYS A 84 12.51 -11.46 -3.07
CA LYS A 84 11.51 -11.48 -4.16
C LYS A 84 10.77 -10.16 -4.27
N TRP A 85 11.49 -9.10 -4.66
CA TRP A 85 10.94 -7.77 -4.84
C TRP A 85 10.51 -7.56 -6.30
N VAL A 86 9.20 -7.53 -6.52
CA VAL A 86 8.61 -7.38 -7.86
C VAL A 86 7.62 -6.22 -7.84
N GLY A 87 7.87 -5.24 -8.71
CA GLY A 87 7.07 -4.03 -8.80
C GLY A 87 7.44 -2.92 -7.80
N ALA A 88 6.94 -1.73 -8.10
CA ALA A 88 7.08 -0.53 -7.28
C ALA A 88 5.91 -0.48 -6.27
N GLY A 89 5.98 -1.29 -5.21
CA GLY A 89 5.00 -1.26 -4.14
C GLY A 89 5.23 -0.07 -3.20
N PRO A 90 4.19 0.40 -2.49
CA PRO A 90 4.37 1.45 -1.49
C PRO A 90 5.37 1.02 -0.41
N VAL A 91 6.15 1.99 0.10
CA VAL A 91 7.04 1.83 1.25
C VAL A 91 6.59 2.83 2.31
N ILE A 92 6.05 2.32 3.41
CA ILE A 92 5.63 3.11 4.58
C ILE A 92 6.68 2.94 5.66
N VAL A 93 7.05 4.04 6.31
CA VAL A 93 8.00 4.02 7.42
C VAL A 93 7.28 4.54 8.66
N ILE A 94 7.33 3.75 9.72
CA ILE A 94 6.91 4.13 11.07
C ILE A 94 8.10 3.95 12.02
N ASP A 95 7.91 4.22 13.31
CA ASP A 95 9.00 4.31 14.29
C ASP A 95 9.97 3.11 14.24
N SER A 96 9.45 1.90 14.41
CA SER A 96 10.22 0.64 14.45
C SER A 96 10.20 -0.14 13.14
N HIS A 97 9.29 0.17 12.21
CA HIS A 97 9.02 -0.67 11.04
C HIS A 97 9.08 0.05 9.70
N VAL A 98 9.48 -0.73 8.69
CA VAL A 98 9.31 -0.40 7.26
C VAL A 98 8.36 -1.43 6.66
N LEU A 99 7.19 -0.94 6.24
CA LEU A 99 6.06 -1.74 5.77
C LEU A 99 5.96 -1.64 4.25
N THR A 100 5.91 -2.78 3.57
CA THR A 100 5.91 -2.81 2.11
C THR A 100 5.43 -4.16 1.57
N GLY A 101 5.26 -4.25 0.25
CA GLY A 101 4.86 -5.47 -0.44
C GLY A 101 6.02 -6.14 -1.15
N ASN A 102 6.02 -7.47 -1.17
CA ASN A 102 6.86 -8.30 -2.02
C ASN A 102 6.00 -9.38 -2.72
N CYS A 103 6.61 -10.35 -3.40
CA CYS A 103 5.87 -11.42 -4.10
C CYS A 103 5.10 -12.41 -3.22
N GLU A 104 5.36 -12.40 -1.93
CA GLU A 104 4.78 -13.32 -0.96
C GLU A 104 3.65 -12.65 -0.18
N GLY A 105 3.54 -11.32 -0.25
CA GLY A 105 2.47 -10.54 0.34
C GLY A 105 3.01 -9.24 0.93
N MET A 106 2.43 -8.85 2.06
CA MET A 106 2.90 -7.71 2.82
C MET A 106 3.95 -8.16 3.83
N ILE A 107 5.00 -7.37 3.99
CA ILE A 107 6.05 -7.63 4.96
C ILE A 107 6.33 -6.37 5.78
N SER A 108 6.79 -6.62 6.99
CA SER A 108 7.36 -5.60 7.87
C SER A 108 8.81 -5.93 8.16
N LEU A 109 9.66 -4.94 8.01
CA LEU A 109 11.07 -5.01 8.28
C LEU A 109 11.39 -4.10 9.46
N SER A 110 12.33 -4.49 10.31
CA SER A 110 12.89 -3.61 11.33
C SER A 110 13.57 -2.44 10.64
N ARG A 111 13.22 -1.22 11.07
CA ARG A 111 13.78 0.00 10.50
C ARG A 111 15.29 0.12 10.74
N SER A 112 15.81 -0.46 11.82
CA SER A 112 17.23 -0.32 12.20
C SER A 112 18.16 -1.27 11.45
N ASN A 113 17.70 -2.47 11.08
CA ASN A 113 18.57 -3.52 10.51
C ASN A 113 17.99 -4.24 9.28
N GLY A 114 16.74 -3.96 8.89
CA GLY A 114 16.11 -4.56 7.72
C GLY A 114 15.63 -6.01 7.91
N GLU A 115 15.67 -6.56 9.12
CA GLU A 115 15.20 -7.93 9.40
C GLU A 115 13.67 -8.01 9.34
N ILE A 116 13.14 -9.08 8.73
CA ILE A 116 11.69 -9.33 8.69
C ILE A 116 11.16 -9.54 10.11
N GLN A 117 10.23 -8.68 10.53
CA GLN A 117 9.54 -8.77 11.82
C GLN A 117 8.26 -9.60 11.70
N TRP A 118 7.51 -9.38 10.62
CA TRP A 118 6.33 -10.18 10.29
C TRP A 118 6.07 -10.18 8.79
N ALA A 119 5.33 -11.20 8.34
CA ALA A 119 4.88 -11.33 6.96
C ALA A 119 3.41 -11.78 6.94
N LEU A 120 2.63 -11.16 6.07
CA LEU A 120 1.22 -11.48 5.84
C LEU A 120 1.02 -11.87 4.37
N PRO A 121 0.71 -13.15 4.09
CA PRO A 121 0.31 -13.57 2.76
C PRO A 121 -0.97 -12.85 2.32
N LEU A 122 -0.86 -12.04 1.26
CA LEU A 122 -2.01 -11.39 0.64
C LEU A 122 -2.62 -12.34 -0.39
N ARG A 123 -3.96 -12.40 -0.45
CA ARG A 123 -4.66 -13.32 -1.38
C ARG A 123 -4.24 -13.09 -2.82
N GLU A 124 -4.19 -11.82 -3.20
CA GLU A 124 -3.93 -11.43 -4.57
C GLU A 124 -2.44 -11.15 -4.86
N ARG A 125 -1.57 -11.37 -3.87
CA ARG A 125 -0.08 -11.34 -3.93
C ARG A 125 0.57 -10.06 -4.44
N GLN A 126 -0.18 -9.11 -4.98
CA GLN A 126 0.30 -7.81 -5.44
C GLN A 126 -0.28 -6.71 -4.55
N LEU A 127 0.59 -6.00 -3.83
CA LEU A 127 0.22 -4.81 -3.08
C LEU A 127 0.17 -3.61 -4.04
N GLU A 128 -0.99 -2.97 -4.17
CA GLU A 128 -1.15 -1.78 -5.02
C GLU A 128 -0.92 -0.49 -4.23
N THR A 129 -1.59 -0.39 -3.08
CA THR A 129 -1.56 0.81 -2.24
C THR A 129 -1.52 0.41 -0.78
N ALA A 130 -0.92 1.26 0.04
CA ALA A 130 -0.91 1.12 1.48
C ALA A 130 -0.84 2.51 2.10
N TYR A 131 -1.58 2.71 3.18
CA TYR A 131 -1.63 3.97 3.93
C TYR A 131 -1.69 3.68 5.42
N LEU A 132 -1.03 4.50 6.24
CA LEU A 132 -1.22 4.48 7.68
C LEU A 132 -2.26 5.54 8.05
N LEU A 133 -3.41 5.12 8.57
CA LEU A 133 -4.53 5.97 8.95
C LEU A 133 -5.02 5.58 10.34
N GLN A 134 -4.97 6.52 11.29
CA GLN A 134 -5.43 6.30 12.66
C GLN A 134 -4.91 5.00 13.29
N GLU A 135 -3.60 4.74 13.18
CA GLU A 135 -2.93 3.54 13.70
C GLU A 135 -3.37 2.22 13.03
N THR A 136 -4.10 2.30 11.91
CA THR A 136 -4.38 1.16 11.04
C THR A 136 -3.60 1.31 9.76
N LEU A 137 -2.90 0.24 9.38
CA LEU A 137 -2.33 0.09 8.06
C LEU A 137 -3.41 -0.40 7.10
N VAL A 138 -3.90 0.48 6.24
CA VAL A 138 -4.87 0.14 5.21
C VAL A 138 -4.14 -0.23 3.92
N ALA A 139 -4.14 -1.52 3.58
CA ALA A 139 -3.43 -2.08 2.45
C ALA A 139 -4.41 -2.68 1.43
N THR A 140 -4.28 -2.32 0.15
CA THR A 140 -5.10 -2.87 -0.93
C THR A 140 -4.26 -3.74 -1.83
N SER A 141 -4.70 -4.99 -2.00
CA SER A 141 -4.14 -5.94 -2.96
C SER A 141 -5.13 -6.24 -4.08
N SER A 142 -4.63 -6.46 -5.28
CA SER A 142 -5.44 -6.84 -6.44
C SER A 142 -4.83 -8.04 -7.15
N THR A 143 -5.67 -8.80 -7.85
CA THR A 143 -5.16 -9.84 -8.77
C THR A 143 -4.29 -9.14 -9.81
N PRO A 144 -3.11 -9.69 -10.17
CA PRO A 144 -2.38 -9.24 -11.34
C PRO A 144 -3.35 -9.17 -12.52
N GLN A 145 -3.50 -8.01 -13.16
CA GLN A 145 -4.49 -7.81 -14.21
C GLN A 145 -4.37 -8.91 -15.27
N PRO A 146 -5.42 -9.69 -15.58
CA PRO A 146 -5.46 -10.33 -16.88
C PRO A 146 -5.74 -9.27 -17.95
N VAL A 147 -5.17 -9.49 -19.13
CA VAL A 147 -5.53 -8.80 -20.37
C VAL A 147 -7.06 -8.88 -20.54
N CYS A 148 -7.74 -7.73 -20.47
CA CYS A 148 -9.15 -7.44 -20.77
C CYS A 148 -10.18 -8.60 -20.70
N GLY A 149 -11.08 -8.58 -19.71
CA GLY A 149 -12.36 -9.31 -19.80
C GLY A 149 -12.95 -9.90 -18.51
N THR A 150 -12.16 -10.01 -17.44
CA THR A 150 -12.61 -10.59 -16.16
C THR A 150 -12.67 -9.52 -15.06
N ALA A 151 -13.67 -9.59 -14.18
CA ALA A 151 -13.81 -8.69 -13.03
C ALA A 151 -12.52 -8.69 -12.18
N CYS A 152 -11.99 -7.50 -11.90
CA CYS A 152 -10.83 -7.35 -11.02
C CYS A 152 -11.32 -7.41 -9.56
N TYR A 153 -10.81 -8.36 -8.79
CA TYR A 153 -11.05 -8.38 -7.35
C TYR A 153 -9.97 -7.55 -6.66
N ARG A 154 -10.40 -6.57 -5.88
CA ARG A 154 -9.54 -5.85 -4.94
C ARG A 154 -9.94 -6.23 -3.53
N THR A 155 -8.95 -6.63 -2.75
CA THR A 155 -9.11 -6.87 -1.32
C THR A 155 -8.35 -5.81 -0.56
N THR A 156 -9.06 -5.09 0.30
CA THR A 156 -8.49 -4.14 1.25
C THR A 156 -8.47 -4.73 2.64
N TYR A 157 -7.35 -4.56 3.31
CA TYR A 157 -7.09 -5.01 4.66
C TYR A 157 -6.86 -3.80 5.55
N GLY A 158 -7.44 -3.81 6.74
CA GLY A 158 -6.99 -2.98 7.86
C GLY A 158 -6.13 -3.83 8.77
N LEU A 159 -4.86 -3.49 8.90
CA LEU A 159 -3.87 -4.26 9.64
C LEU A 159 -3.34 -3.47 10.83
N ASP A 160 -2.97 -4.20 11.88
CA ASP A 160 -2.09 -3.67 12.91
C ASP A 160 -0.67 -3.50 12.33
N PRO A 161 -0.11 -2.28 12.32
CA PRO A 161 1.18 -2.05 11.68
C PRO A 161 2.36 -2.68 12.44
N GLU A 162 2.25 -2.88 13.75
CA GLU A 162 3.32 -3.44 14.58
C GLU A 162 3.37 -4.97 14.47
N HIS A 163 2.19 -5.62 14.39
CA HIS A 163 2.08 -7.09 14.46
C HIS A 163 1.62 -7.76 13.16
N GLY A 164 1.15 -7.00 12.17
CA GLY A 164 0.64 -7.51 10.90
C GLY A 164 -0.72 -8.23 11.00
N SER A 165 -1.36 -8.22 12.18
CA SER A 165 -2.64 -8.89 12.39
C SER A 165 -3.76 -8.13 11.70
N ALA A 166 -4.65 -8.84 11.00
CA ALA A 166 -5.79 -8.24 10.33
C ALA A 166 -6.88 -7.86 11.33
N ARG A 167 -7.22 -6.57 11.37
CA ARG A 167 -8.37 -6.03 12.13
C ARG A 167 -9.66 -6.23 11.36
N TRP A 168 -9.62 -5.96 10.05
CA TRP A 168 -10.76 -6.12 9.16
C TRP A 168 -10.31 -6.36 7.73
N ARG A 169 -11.24 -6.85 6.89
CA ARG A 169 -11.00 -7.08 5.47
C ARG A 169 -12.28 -6.88 4.67
N VAL A 170 -12.15 -6.20 3.54
CA VAL A 170 -13.23 -5.98 2.57
C VAL A 170 -12.75 -6.41 1.20
N THR A 171 -13.52 -7.24 0.51
CA THR A 171 -13.26 -7.63 -0.88
C THR A 171 -14.38 -7.09 -1.75
N ALA A 172 -14.04 -6.34 -2.79
CA ALA A 172 -14.98 -5.79 -3.74
C ALA A 172 -14.55 -6.14 -5.17
N SER A 173 -15.52 -6.51 -6.00
CA SER A 173 -15.35 -6.58 -7.46
C SER A 173 -15.41 -5.18 -8.05
N ASP A 174 -14.56 -4.89 -9.03
CA ASP A 174 -14.57 -3.64 -9.83
C ASP A 174 -14.36 -2.32 -9.07
N ALA A 175 -13.91 -2.36 -7.82
CA ALA A 175 -13.43 -1.17 -7.10
C ALA A 175 -12.07 -0.75 -7.66
N PHE A 176 -11.86 0.51 -8.08
CA PHE A 176 -10.64 0.91 -8.81
C PHE A 176 -9.54 1.55 -7.97
N VAL A 177 -9.87 2.41 -7.00
CA VAL A 177 -8.86 3.18 -6.26
C VAL A 177 -9.25 3.34 -4.80
N ALA A 178 -8.41 2.85 -3.89
CA ALA A 178 -8.43 3.24 -2.49
C ALA A 178 -7.78 4.63 -2.35
N ARG A 179 -8.55 5.64 -1.93
CA ARG A 179 -7.99 6.97 -1.63
C ARG A 179 -8.25 7.33 -0.17
N PRO A 180 -7.21 7.68 0.60
CA PRO A 180 -7.42 8.19 1.96
C PRO A 180 -8.13 9.56 1.90
N VAL A 181 -9.18 9.71 2.70
CA VAL A 181 -9.87 10.98 2.97
C VAL A 181 -10.09 11.08 4.48
N GLY A 182 -9.26 11.88 5.15
CA GLY A 182 -9.24 11.95 6.61
C GLY A 182 -9.00 10.57 7.24
N ALA A 183 -9.98 10.10 8.02
CA ALA A 183 -9.96 8.81 8.72
C ALA A 183 -10.47 7.62 7.88
N THR A 184 -10.86 7.86 6.63
CA THR A 184 -11.56 6.88 5.80
C THR A 184 -10.80 6.58 4.53
N VAL A 185 -11.12 5.45 3.91
CA VAL A 185 -10.67 5.10 2.57
C VAL A 185 -11.89 5.01 1.67
N VAL A 186 -11.87 5.78 0.59
CA VAL A 186 -12.94 5.80 -0.41
C VAL A 186 -12.54 4.91 -1.59
N PHE A 187 -13.45 4.02 -2.00
CA PHE A 187 -13.37 3.20 -3.21
C PHE A 187 -14.41 3.67 -4.21
N GLU A 188 -14.02 3.84 -5.47
CA GLU A 188 -14.95 4.16 -6.56
C GLU A 188 -15.03 3.00 -7.56
N THR A 189 -16.24 2.61 -7.95
CA THR A 189 -16.47 1.65 -9.05
C THR A 189 -16.54 2.37 -10.39
N THR A 190 -15.94 1.79 -11.42
CA THR A 190 -15.86 2.39 -12.76
C THR A 190 -16.78 1.74 -13.79
N SER A 191 -17.29 0.53 -13.53
CA SER A 191 -17.98 -0.31 -14.52
C SER A 191 -19.50 -0.31 -14.43
N HIS A 192 -20.10 0.15 -13.33
CA HIS A 192 -21.54 0.13 -13.13
C HIS A 192 -22.09 1.56 -13.06
N SER A 193 -23.22 1.79 -13.74
CA SER A 193 -24.09 2.95 -13.53
C SER A 193 -25.27 2.48 -12.68
N PRO A 194 -25.54 3.04 -11.49
CA PRO A 194 -24.84 4.15 -10.85
C PRO A 194 -23.41 3.80 -10.37
N ARG A 195 -22.51 4.79 -10.39
CA ARG A 195 -21.18 4.62 -9.78
C ARG A 195 -21.37 4.48 -8.28
N LEU A 196 -20.75 3.46 -7.71
CA LEU A 196 -20.79 3.21 -6.27
C LEU A 196 -19.51 3.76 -5.64
N LYS A 197 -19.67 4.49 -4.54
CA LYS A 197 -18.58 4.85 -3.65
C LYS A 197 -18.73 4.11 -2.35
N PHE A 198 -17.73 3.29 -2.01
CA PHE A 198 -17.64 2.67 -0.69
C PHE A 198 -16.71 3.51 0.17
N VAL A 199 -17.21 3.97 1.31
CA VAL A 199 -16.40 4.64 2.32
C VAL A 199 -16.12 3.63 3.42
N VAL A 200 -14.85 3.34 3.66
CA VAL A 200 -14.41 2.40 4.69
C VAL A 200 -13.74 3.20 5.80
N ASP A 201 -14.28 3.11 7.01
CA ASP A 201 -13.62 3.65 8.19
C ASP A 201 -12.31 2.88 8.46
N ALA A 202 -11.18 3.57 8.54
CA ALA A 202 -9.88 2.91 8.62
C ALA A 202 -9.69 2.11 9.91
N ARG A 203 -10.30 2.55 11.01
CA ARG A 203 -10.14 1.88 12.31
C ARG A 203 -10.99 0.62 12.42
N SER A 204 -12.29 0.76 12.15
CA SER A 204 -13.30 -0.29 12.37
C SER A 204 -13.52 -1.19 11.15
N GLY A 205 -13.18 -0.71 9.95
CA GLY A 205 -13.54 -1.40 8.70
C GLY A 205 -15.02 -1.29 8.36
N ARG A 206 -15.78 -0.43 9.05
CA ARG A 206 -17.19 -0.18 8.74
C ARG A 206 -17.31 0.37 7.33
N VAL A 207 -18.12 -0.29 6.51
CA VAL A 207 -18.36 0.10 5.12
C VAL A 207 -19.68 0.85 5.05
N THR A 208 -19.64 2.04 4.48
CA THR A 208 -20.83 2.81 4.09
C THR A 208 -20.87 2.85 2.57
N GLU A 209 -21.97 2.38 1.99
CA GLU A 209 -22.18 2.41 0.54
C GLU A 209 -22.99 3.65 0.16
N HIS A 210 -22.50 4.39 -0.84
CA HIS A 210 -23.22 5.49 -1.45
C HIS A 210 -23.35 5.26 -2.95
N SER A 211 -24.57 5.32 -3.48
CA SER A 211 -24.87 5.20 -4.90
C SER A 211 -25.12 6.58 -5.52
N PHE A 212 -24.51 6.84 -6.68
CA PHE A 212 -24.68 8.11 -7.41
C PHE A 212 -25.05 7.87 -8.87
N VAL A 213 -26.13 8.51 -9.31
CA VAL A 213 -26.41 8.71 -10.74
C VAL A 213 -25.63 9.96 -11.17
N GLU A 214 -24.79 9.84 -12.20
CA GLU A 214 -23.71 10.77 -12.58
C GLU A 214 -23.95 12.28 -12.37
N GLN A 215 -22.97 12.96 -11.75
CA GLN A 215 -22.12 13.96 -12.44
C GLN A 215 -20.90 14.33 -11.55
N ASN A 216 -19.70 14.12 -12.10
CA ASN A 216 -18.38 14.65 -11.67
C ASN A 216 -18.23 15.10 -10.21
N ALA A 217 -17.83 14.19 -9.32
CA ALA A 217 -17.35 14.55 -7.99
C ALA A 217 -15.81 14.50 -7.95
N ALA A 218 -15.16 15.66 -7.94
CA ALA A 218 -13.73 15.77 -7.67
C ALA A 218 -13.47 15.73 -6.15
N VAL A 219 -12.47 14.95 -5.74
CA VAL A 219 -11.95 14.94 -4.35
C VAL A 219 -10.67 15.78 -4.35
N GLY A 220 -10.73 16.99 -3.80
CA GLY A 220 -9.57 17.86 -3.60
C GLY A 220 -8.99 17.72 -2.19
N PRO A 221 -7.68 17.97 -2.00
CA PRO A 221 -7.02 17.90 -0.69
C PRO A 221 -7.55 18.93 0.33
N ASP A 222 -8.16 20.02 -0.14
CA ASP A 222 -8.60 21.15 0.71
C ASP A 222 -10.10 21.13 1.07
N PHE A 223 -10.85 20.11 0.63
CA PHE A 223 -12.28 19.97 0.93
C PHE A 223 -12.53 18.74 1.80
N PRO A 224 -12.50 18.87 3.14
CA PRO A 224 -12.85 17.77 4.05
C PRO A 224 -14.35 17.42 4.04
N GLN A 225 -15.17 18.11 3.24
CA GLN A 225 -16.58 17.81 3.06
C GLN A 225 -16.85 17.33 1.63
N LEU A 226 -17.31 16.09 1.52
CA LEU A 226 -17.96 15.58 0.32
C LEU A 226 -19.31 16.29 0.18
N PHE A 227 -19.44 17.15 -0.83
CA PHE A 227 -20.76 17.63 -1.25
C PHE A 227 -21.38 16.57 -2.17
N TYR A 228 -22.44 15.93 -1.70
CA TYR A 228 -23.27 15.04 -2.49
C TYR A 228 -24.48 15.81 -3.02
N TYR A 229 -24.75 15.75 -4.31
CA TYR A 229 -26.11 15.96 -4.81
C TYR A 229 -26.84 14.63 -4.68
N GLN A 230 -27.87 14.64 -3.83
CA GLN A 230 -28.51 13.50 -3.19
C GLN A 230 -29.46 12.75 -4.12
N THR A 231 -29.41 11.41 -4.10
CA THR A 231 -30.60 10.55 -4.13
C THR A 231 -30.36 9.39 -3.16
N ASP A 232 -31.14 9.33 -2.09
CA ASP A 232 -30.90 8.49 -0.92
C ASP A 232 -31.10 7.00 -1.16
N SER A 233 -30.05 6.22 -0.88
CA SER A 233 -30.20 4.93 -0.20
C SER A 233 -28.92 4.61 0.57
N GLU A 234 -28.85 4.98 1.85
CA GLU A 234 -27.80 4.50 2.75
C GLU A 234 -28.09 3.04 3.13
N ARG A 235 -27.08 2.17 2.96
CA ARG A 235 -27.10 0.82 3.54
C ARG A 235 -25.87 0.65 4.42
N GLU A 236 -26.10 0.47 5.72
CA GLU A 236 -25.04 0.09 6.66
C GLU A 236 -24.81 -1.43 6.61
N TYR A 237 -23.55 -1.85 6.50
CA TYR A 237 -23.17 -3.25 6.66
C TYR A 237 -22.26 -3.41 7.88
N THR A 238 -22.63 -4.31 8.78
CA THR A 238 -21.81 -4.72 9.93
C THR A 238 -20.85 -5.84 9.51
N PRO A 239 -19.55 -5.79 9.86
CA PRO A 239 -18.65 -6.92 9.63
C PRO A 239 -19.07 -8.15 10.45
N PHE A 240 -18.87 -9.34 9.87
CA PHE A 240 -19.21 -10.67 10.41
C PHE A 240 -19.01 -10.83 11.93
N PRO A 241 -19.89 -11.61 12.61
CA PRO A 241 -19.70 -11.95 14.02
C PRO A 241 -18.42 -12.77 14.22
N LYS A 242 -17.76 -12.62 15.38
CA LYS A 242 -16.65 -13.47 15.84
C LYS A 242 -16.97 -14.94 15.55
N ALA A 243 -15.99 -15.67 15.04
CA ALA A 243 -16.09 -17.10 14.81
C ALA A 243 -16.75 -17.78 16.01
N ALA A 244 -17.88 -18.44 15.78
CA ALA A 244 -18.48 -19.31 16.79
C ALA A 244 -17.46 -20.43 17.08
N GLU A 245 -17.12 -20.61 18.36
CA GLU A 245 -16.39 -21.77 18.83
C GLU A 245 -17.13 -23.03 18.34
N GLN A 246 -16.45 -23.88 17.57
CA GLN A 246 -16.97 -25.19 17.22
C GLN A 246 -17.18 -25.99 18.51
N PRO A 247 -18.36 -26.59 18.74
CA PRO A 247 -18.50 -27.53 19.84
C PRO A 247 -17.66 -28.80 19.56
N PRO A 248 -17.15 -29.47 20.60
CA PRO A 248 -16.25 -30.61 20.43
C PRO A 248 -16.95 -31.77 19.72
N SER A 249 -16.21 -32.43 18.83
CA SER A 249 -16.67 -33.62 18.09
C SER A 249 -17.04 -34.74 19.05
N HIS A 250 -18.28 -35.19 19.02
CA HIS A 250 -18.65 -36.48 19.60
C HIS A 250 -17.99 -37.61 18.80
N ALA A 251 -17.10 -38.35 19.47
CA ALA A 251 -16.67 -39.67 19.01
C ALA A 251 -17.83 -40.65 19.22
N GLU A 252 -18.39 -41.15 18.12
CA GLU A 252 -19.28 -42.32 18.17
C GLU A 252 -18.45 -43.58 18.46
N ARG A 253 -19.02 -44.42 19.33
CA ARG A 253 -18.56 -45.77 19.67
C ARG A 253 -19.06 -46.78 18.66
#